data_AF-A0A8T6T439-F1
#
_entry.id   AF-A0A8T6T439-F1
#
_cell.length_a   1.000
_cell.length_b   1.000
_cell.length_c   1.000
_cell.angle_alpha   90.00
_cell.angle_beta   90.00
_cell.angle_gamma   90.00
#
_symmetry.space_group_name_H-M   'P 1'
#
loop_
_entity.id
_entity.type
_entity.pdbx_description
1 polymer ?
#
loop_
_entity_poly.entity_id
_entity_poly.type
_entity_poly.pdbx_seq_one_letter_code
_entity_poly.pdbx_strand_id
1 'polypeptide(L)' 'TVTLNKTVPDHQVFVEAWSEIPYGLGQNDHMLNRTYYRGDRVSIQFTAPHTGTYYLRVFRYFYSHGTCDYDITVSK' A
#
# COMPACT_ATOMS: atom_id res chain seq x y z
N THR A 1 -8.44 -0.62 -7.94
CA THR A 1 -8.45 -0.30 -6.49
C THR A 1 -7.84 -1.42 -5.65
N VAL A 2 -7.08 -1.11 -4.61
CA VAL A 2 -6.62 -2.10 -3.62
C VAL A 2 -7.25 -1.79 -2.27
N THR A 3 -7.92 -2.77 -1.67
CA THR A 3 -8.50 -2.67 -0.33
C THR A 3 -7.74 -3.58 0.62
N LEU A 4 -7.37 -3.07 1.79
CA LEU A 4 -6.82 -3.86 2.87
C LEU A 4 -7.75 -3.75 4.08
N ASN A 5 -8.19 -4.89 4.58
CA ASN A 5 -8.88 -4.99 5.86
C ASN A 5 -7.89 -5.53 6.89
N LYS A 6 -7.83 -4.86 8.04
CA LYS A 6 -7.01 -5.20 9.19
C LYS A 6 -7.88 -5.88 10.23
N THR A 7 -7.40 -6.98 10.79
CA THR A 7 -8.09 -7.67 11.87
C THR A 7 -7.94 -6.95 13.21
N VAL A 8 -6.94 -6.08 13.36
CA VAL A 8 -6.70 -5.27 14.58
C VAL A 8 -7.01 -3.78 14.31
N PRO A 9 -8.12 -3.23 14.85
CA PRO A 9 -8.57 -1.87 14.53
C PRO A 9 -7.61 -0.76 14.98
N ASP A 10 -6.87 -1.00 16.08
CA ASP A 10 -6.03 0.02 16.71
C ASP A 10 -4.64 0.17 16.07
N HIS A 11 -4.26 -0.73 15.15
CA HIS A 11 -2.97 -0.66 14.48
C HIS A 11 -3.01 0.40 13.38
N GLN A 12 -2.28 1.49 13.61
CA GLN A 12 -2.07 2.54 12.63
C GLN A 12 -1.08 2.04 11.57
N VAL A 13 -1.41 2.27 10.29
CA VAL A 13 -0.56 1.86 9.17
C VAL A 13 -0.43 2.94 8.12
N PHE A 14 0.69 2.91 7.41
CA PHE A 14 0.84 3.51 6.09
C PHE A 14 0.73 2.39 5.04
N VAL A 15 -0.10 2.63 4.03
CA VAL A 15 -0.16 1.81 2.84
C VAL A 15 0.36 2.64 1.68
N GLU A 16 1.32 2.09 0.95
CA GLU A 16 1.93 2.74 -0.19
C GLU A 16 1.82 1.85 -1.42
N ALA A 17 1.45 2.46 -2.55
CA ALA A 17 1.48 1.84 -3.86
C ALA A 17 2.69 2.36 -4.63
N TRP A 18 3.52 1.44 -5.13
CA TRP A 18 4.74 1.74 -5.86
C TRP A 18 4.72 1.06 -7.22
N SER A 19 5.32 1.68 -8.23
CA SER A 19 5.62 1.06 -9.52
C SER A 19 7.11 0.88 -9.71
N GLU A 20 7.49 -0.27 -10.26
CA GLU A 20 8.80 -0.45 -10.87
C GLU A 20 8.85 0.39 -12.15
N ILE A 21 9.73 1.39 -12.22
CA ILE A 21 9.91 2.14 -13.45
C ILE A 21 10.73 1.27 -14.42
N PRO A 22 10.26 1.05 -15.66
CA PRO A 22 11.02 0.31 -16.66
C PRO A 22 12.40 0.92 -16.89
N TYR A 23 13.39 0.05 -17.09
CA TYR A 23 14.77 0.44 -17.34
C TYR A 23 14.85 1.48 -18.48
N GLY A 24 15.53 2.60 -18.23
CA GLY A 24 15.73 3.69 -19.20
C GLY A 24 14.89 4.95 -18.98
N LEU A 25 13.95 4.95 -18.03
CA LEU A 25 13.08 6.12 -17.73
C LEU A 25 13.39 6.83 -16.40
N GLY A 26 14.54 6.50 -15.78
CA GLY A 26 14.93 6.93 -14.43
C GLY A 26 14.83 5.77 -13.45
N GLN A 27 15.96 5.37 -12.84
CA GLN A 27 16.15 4.06 -12.18
C GLN A 27 15.61 3.95 -10.75
N ASN A 28 14.62 4.76 -10.35
CA ASN A 28 14.10 4.71 -8.98
C ASN A 28 12.65 4.23 -8.99
N ASP A 29 12.28 3.34 -8.05
CA ASP A 29 10.87 3.04 -7.77
C ASP A 29 10.07 4.34 -7.60
N HIS A 30 8.85 4.40 -8.16
CA HIS A 30 7.99 5.57 -8.05
C HIS A 30 6.78 5.31 -7.13
N MET A 31 6.62 6.12 -6.09
CA MET A 31 5.45 6.06 -5.21
C MET A 31 4.26 6.71 -5.92
N LEU A 32 3.21 5.93 -6.18
CA LEU A 32 2.01 6.38 -6.87
C LEU A 32 0.97 6.97 -5.92
N ASN A 33 0.86 6.40 -4.72
CA ASN A 33 -0.03 6.89 -3.68
C ASN A 33 0.45 6.39 -2.30
N ARG A 34 0.17 7.18 -1.25
CA ARG A 34 0.38 6.83 0.15
C ARG A 34 -0.85 7.23 0.94
N THR A 35 -1.37 6.30 1.73
CA THR A 35 -2.49 6.54 2.62
C THR A 35 -2.13 6.15 4.04
N TYR A 36 -2.32 7.09 4.97
CA TYR A 36 -2.30 6.81 6.40
C TYR A 36 -3.70 6.41 6.84
N TYR A 37 -3.80 5.37 7.66
CA TYR A 37 -5.10 4.92 8.14
C TYR A 37 -5.06 4.34 9.56
N ARG A 38 -6.00 4.83 10.38
CA ARG A 38 -6.25 4.41 11.77
C ARG A 38 -7.68 3.88 11.84
N GLY A 39 -7.83 2.57 11.79
CA GLY A 39 -9.10 1.85 11.72
C GLY A 39 -8.92 0.44 11.16
N ASP A 40 -10.02 -0.21 10.85
CA ASP A 40 -10.11 -1.58 10.32
C ASP A 40 -9.93 -1.67 8.79
N ARG A 41 -10.43 -0.72 7.99
CA ARG A 41 -10.38 -0.79 6.53
C ARG A 41 -9.69 0.39 5.84
N VAL A 42 -8.61 0.13 5.12
CA VAL A 42 -7.95 1.11 4.25
C VAL A 42 -8.15 0.75 2.78
N SER A 43 -8.43 1.75 1.95
CA SER A 43 -8.48 1.60 0.49
C SER A 43 -7.47 2.55 -0.13
N ILE A 44 -6.64 2.02 -1.02
CA ILE A 44 -5.71 2.80 -1.83
C ILE A 44 -6.09 2.67 -3.30
N GLN A 45 -6.09 3.81 -3.98
CA GLN A 45 -6.39 3.91 -5.40
C GLN A 45 -5.21 4.54 -6.11
N PHE A 46 -4.81 3.97 -7.23
CA PHE A 46 -3.78 4.52 -8.10
C PHE A 46 -4.11 4.19 -9.54
N THR A 47 -3.66 5.05 -10.45
CA THR A 47 -3.71 4.79 -11.89
C THR A 47 -2.37 4.21 -12.30
N ALA A 48 -2.38 3.05 -12.94
CA ALA A 48 -1.20 2.42 -13.51
C ALA A 48 -0.70 3.28 -14.70
N PRO A 49 0.48 3.95 -14.61
CA PRO A 49 0.98 4.78 -15.70
C PRO A 49 1.47 3.98 -16.91
N HIS A 50 1.82 2.70 -16.72
CA HIS A 50 2.28 1.80 -17.77
C HIS A 50 1.95 0.34 -17.43
N THR A 51 2.12 -0.58 -18.38
CA THR A 51 2.10 -2.02 -18.05
C THR A 51 3.35 -2.37 -17.25
N GLY A 52 3.21 -3.15 -16.17
CA GLY A 52 4.34 -3.55 -15.34
C GLY A 52 3.94 -4.12 -14.00
N THR A 53 4.94 -4.35 -13.15
CA THR A 53 4.76 -4.83 -11.77
C THR A 53 4.57 -3.65 -10.82
N TYR A 54 3.61 -3.80 -9.92
CA TYR A 54 3.29 -2.84 -8.88
C TYR A 54 3.43 -3.49 -7.52
N TYR A 55 3.97 -2.74 -6.56
CA TYR A 55 4.20 -3.21 -5.21
C TYR A 55 3.31 -2.46 -4.22
N LEU A 56 2.68 -3.22 -3.34
CA LEU A 56 1.97 -2.69 -2.19
C LEU A 56 2.87 -2.86 -0.96
N ARG A 57 3.21 -1.76 -0.31
CA ARG A 57 4.01 -1.77 0.93
C ARG A 57 3.13 -1.34 2.09
N VAL A 58 3.08 -2.16 3.14
CA VAL A 58 2.31 -1.88 4.36
C VAL A 58 3.28 -1.72 5.51
N PHE A 59 3.33 -0.51 6.06
CA PHE A 59 4.18 -0.17 7.20
C PHE A 59 3.28 0.09 8.39
N ARG A 60 3.62 -0.47 9.55
CA ARG A 60 3.01 0.01 10.79
C ARG A 60 3.48 1.43 11.09
N TYR A 61 2.67 2.17 11.85
CA TYR A 61 3.14 3.37 12.51
C TYR A 61 4.15 3.02 13.60
N PHE A 62 5.16 3.88 13.78
CA PHE A 62 6.33 3.62 14.62
C PHE A 62 5.98 3.23 16.07
N TYR A 63 4.90 3.80 16.63
CA TYR A 63 4.46 3.54 18.00
C TYR A 63 3.44 2.39 18.16
N SER A 64 3.06 1.71 17.07
CA SER A 64 2.16 0.55 17.12
C SER A 64 2.94 -0.76 17.28
N HIS A 65 2.91 -1.37 18.47
CA HIS A 65 3.60 -2.64 18.73
C HIS A 65 2.72 -3.85 18.36
N GLY A 66 3.33 -5.02 18.17
CA GLY A 66 2.63 -6.28 17.88
C GLY A 66 2.61 -6.70 16.40
N THR A 67 1.90 -7.80 16.13
CA THR A 67 1.62 -8.37 14.82
C THR A 67 0.15 -8.12 14.45
N CYS A 68 -0.17 -8.09 13.16
CA CYS A 68 -1.54 -7.97 12.66
C CYS A 68 -1.65 -8.76 11.37
N ASP A 69 -2.75 -9.49 11.24
CA ASP A 69 -3.14 -10.14 9.98
C ASP A 69 -3.89 -9.13 9.09
N TYR A 70 -3.77 -9.32 7.78
CA TYR A 70 -4.37 -8.46 6.78
C TYR A 70 -5.07 -9.31 5.71
N ASP A 71 -6.33 -8.97 5.42
CA ASP A 71 -7.02 -9.45 4.24
C ASP A 71 -6.87 -8.42 3.13
N ILE A 72 -6.20 -8.80 2.04
CA ILE A 72 -5.90 -7.91 0.91
C ILE A 72 -6.75 -8.32 -0.28
N THR A 73 -7.53 -7.39 -0.81
CA THR A 73 -8.31 -7.56 -2.05
C THR A 73 -7.82 -6.57 -3.11
N VAL A 74 -7.51 -7.08 -4.30
CA VAL A 74 -7.11 -6.29 -5.46
C VAL A 74 -8.23 -6.36 -6.50
N SER A 75 -8.73 -5.21 -6.92
CA SER A 75 -9.73 -5.08 -8.00
C SER A 75 -9.26 -4.07 -9.04
N LYS A 76 -9.78 -4.16 -10.27
CA LYS A 76 -9.61 -3.10 -11.27
C LYS A 76 -10.41 -1.87 -10.83
#